data_AF-A0A2T7BED6-F1
#
_entry.id   AF-A0A2T7BED6-F1
#
_cell.length_a   1.000
_cell.length_b   1.000
_cell.length_c   1.000
_cell.angle_alpha   90.00
_cell.angle_beta   90.00
_cell.angle_gamma   90.00
#
_symmetry.space_group_name_H-M   'P 1'
#
loop_
_entity.id
_entity.type
_entity.pdbx_description
1 polymer ?
#
loop_
_entity_poly.entity_id
_entity_poly.type
_entity_poly.pdbx_seq_one_letter_code
_entity_poly.pdbx_strand_id
1 'polypeptide(L)'
;MEKRQLFKSIYSIIHHIEYYEKYKTFNIPAEDGQVIKNIWIALNNTPVDVTCPQCVATALSVISSYFHREYPIYIYELEEAEREAIKAEIEAEYRKATLLDVLAGMQPKTEEKTNQPQPQPKKVFRGSNFNSNGKK
;
A
#
# COMPACT_ATOMS: atom_id res chain seq x y z
N MET A 1 -16.88 -18.02 -1.44
CA MET A 1 -17.19 -16.60 -1.70
C MET A 1 -17.94 -16.53 -3.02
N GLU A 2 -19.04 -15.79 -3.11
CA GLU A 2 -19.77 -15.63 -4.39
C GLU A 2 -18.97 -14.80 -5.40
N LYS A 3 -19.13 -15.08 -6.71
CA LYS A 3 -18.36 -14.43 -7.79
C LYS A 3 -18.53 -12.90 -7.81
N ARG A 4 -19.75 -12.40 -7.57
CA ARG A 4 -20.03 -10.96 -7.40
C ARG A 4 -19.23 -10.34 -6.25
N GLN A 5 -19.21 -11.01 -5.09
CA GLN A 5 -18.48 -10.52 -3.91
C GLN A 5 -16.97 -10.57 -4.09
N LEU A 6 -16.47 -11.59 -4.80
CA LEU A 6 -15.07 -11.67 -5.18
C LEU A 6 -14.65 -10.45 -6.00
N PHE A 7 -15.40 -10.12 -7.06
CA PHE A 7 -15.08 -8.95 -7.88
C PHE A 7 -15.19 -7.64 -7.12
N LYS A 8 -16.19 -7.46 -6.24
CA LYS A 8 -16.26 -6.29 -5.35
C LYS A 8 -15.03 -6.15 -4.48
N SER A 9 -14.59 -7.25 -3.87
CA SER A 9 -13.40 -7.26 -3.02
C SER A 9 -12.14 -6.93 -3.80
N ILE A 10 -12.01 -7.41 -5.04
CA ILE A 10 -10.89 -7.04 -5.91
C ILE A 10 -10.94 -5.55 -6.27
N TYR A 11 -12.13 -5.03 -6.57
CA TYR A 11 -12.31 -3.61 -6.89
C TYR A 11 -11.96 -2.67 -5.74
N SER A 12 -12.23 -3.05 -4.49
CA SER A 12 -11.88 -2.21 -3.34
C SER A 12 -10.37 -2.05 -3.17
N ILE A 13 -9.54 -2.95 -3.72
CA ILE A 13 -8.08 -2.88 -3.67
C ILE A 13 -7.42 -2.61 -5.04
N ILE A 14 -8.22 -2.31 -6.08
CA ILE A 14 -7.70 -2.23 -7.46
C ILE A 14 -6.65 -1.13 -7.62
N HIS A 15 -6.80 -0.01 -6.91
CA HIS A 15 -5.81 1.06 -6.90
C HIS A 15 -4.46 0.61 -6.36
N HIS A 16 -4.44 -0.23 -5.32
CA HIS A 16 -3.21 -0.78 -4.77
C HIS A 16 -2.57 -1.79 -5.72
N ILE A 17 -3.39 -2.58 -6.43
CA ILE A 17 -2.92 -3.46 -7.51
C ILE A 17 -2.26 -2.62 -8.62
N GLU A 18 -2.95 -1.61 -9.15
CA GLU A 18 -2.45 -0.72 -10.21
C GLU A 18 -1.18 0.02 -9.79
N TYR A 19 -1.16 0.54 -8.56
CA TYR A 19 -0.01 1.22 -7.99
C TYR A 19 1.19 0.28 -7.87
N TYR A 20 0.98 -0.93 -7.34
CA TYR A 20 2.03 -1.95 -7.27
C TYR A 20 2.53 -2.33 -8.67
N GLU A 21 1.64 -2.52 -9.65
CA GLU A 21 2.02 -2.88 -11.00
C GLU A 21 2.90 -1.82 -11.66
N LYS A 22 2.57 -0.54 -11.44
CA LYS A 22 3.27 0.61 -12.00
C LYS A 22 4.60 0.92 -11.30
N TYR A 23 4.64 0.88 -9.97
CA TYR A 23 5.80 1.35 -9.19
C TYR A 23 6.62 0.22 -8.58
N LYS A 24 6.11 -1.02 -8.54
CA LYS A 24 6.74 -2.19 -7.91
C LYS A 24 7.15 -1.92 -6.44
N THR A 25 6.45 -1.01 -5.77
CA THR A 25 6.68 -0.64 -4.38
C THR A 25 5.60 -1.23 -3.48
N PHE A 26 6.01 -1.60 -2.28
CA PHE A 26 5.15 -2.28 -1.32
C PHE A 26 4.68 -1.28 -0.27
N ASN A 27 3.56 -0.61 -0.55
CA ASN A 27 2.90 0.27 0.40
C ASN A 27 1.40 -0.04 0.40
N ILE A 28 1.05 -1.16 1.05
CA ILE A 28 -0.32 -1.63 1.15
C ILE A 28 -0.79 -1.36 2.58
N PRO A 29 -1.90 -0.63 2.77
CA PRO A 29 -2.51 -0.44 4.09
C PRO A 29 -2.76 -1.78 4.79
N ALA A 30 -2.59 -1.82 6.11
CA ALA A 30 -2.83 -3.04 6.90
C ALA A 30 -4.26 -3.57 6.73
N GLU A 31 -5.22 -2.68 6.49
CA GLU A 31 -6.63 -2.96 6.25
C GLU A 31 -6.83 -3.82 4.99
N ASP A 32 -6.10 -3.51 3.92
CA ASP A 32 -6.16 -4.25 2.66
C ASP A 32 -5.45 -5.60 2.74
N GLY A 33 -4.52 -5.76 3.69
CA GLY A 33 -3.90 -7.06 3.96
C GLY A 33 -4.96 -8.14 4.21
N GLN A 34 -6.00 -7.84 4.99
CA GLN A 34 -7.07 -8.80 5.25
C GLN A 34 -7.94 -9.05 4.00
N VAL A 35 -8.17 -8.04 3.18
CA VAL A 35 -8.92 -8.17 1.92
C VAL A 35 -8.16 -9.07 0.93
N ILE A 36 -6.86 -8.81 0.74
CA ILE A 36 -5.97 -9.64 -0.10
C ILE A 36 -5.98 -11.10 0.38
N LYS A 37 -5.90 -11.33 1.70
CA LYS A 37 -5.96 -12.68 2.27
C LYS A 37 -7.27 -13.39 1.93
N ASN A 38 -8.40 -12.70 2.06
CA ASN A 38 -9.72 -13.27 1.77
C ASN A 38 -9.89 -13.60 0.27
N ILE A 39 -9.43 -12.71 -0.61
CA ILE A 39 -9.45 -12.93 -2.06
C ILE A 39 -8.54 -14.12 -2.41
N TRP A 40 -7.32 -14.15 -1.87
CA TRP A 40 -6.37 -15.22 -2.14
C TRP A 40 -6.90 -16.58 -1.71
N ILE A 41 -7.52 -16.68 -0.53
CA ILE A 41 -8.19 -17.91 -0.07
C ILE A 41 -9.30 -18.30 -1.03
N ALA A 42 -10.12 -17.34 -1.50
CA ALA A 42 -11.19 -17.63 -2.44
C ALA A 42 -10.68 -18.14 -3.80
N LEU A 43 -9.50 -17.70 -4.24
CA LEU A 43 -8.89 -18.10 -5.52
C LEU A 43 -8.10 -19.42 -5.43
N ASN A 44 -7.32 -19.60 -4.38
CA ASN A 44 -6.31 -20.66 -4.28
C ASN A 44 -6.58 -21.68 -3.18
N ASN A 45 -7.67 -21.54 -2.41
CA ASN A 45 -8.03 -22.40 -1.27
C ASN A 45 -6.89 -22.59 -0.24
N THR A 46 -5.97 -21.62 -0.16
CA THR A 46 -4.83 -21.63 0.76
C THR A 46 -4.69 -20.24 1.38
N PRO A 47 -4.16 -20.12 2.61
CA PRO A 47 -3.86 -18.81 3.19
C PRO A 47 -2.58 -18.22 2.58
N VAL A 48 -2.56 -16.90 2.39
CA VAL A 48 -1.34 -16.14 2.11
C VAL A 48 -0.86 -15.45 3.40
N ASP A 49 0.46 -15.44 3.59
CA ASP A 49 1.09 -14.63 4.64
C ASP A 49 1.18 -13.17 4.19
N VAL A 50 0.40 -12.31 4.84
CA VAL A 50 0.31 -10.88 4.55
C VAL A 50 1.43 -10.06 5.19
N THR A 51 2.23 -10.67 6.06
CA THR A 51 3.43 -10.04 6.64
C THR A 51 4.65 -10.20 5.74
N CYS A 52 4.62 -11.14 4.80
CA CYS A 52 5.64 -11.40 3.81
C CYS A 52 5.41 -10.54 2.54
N PRO A 53 6.25 -9.52 2.26
CA PRO A 53 6.02 -8.61 1.12
C PRO A 53 6.04 -9.35 -0.22
N GLN A 54 6.93 -10.33 -0.37
CA GLN A 54 7.01 -11.15 -1.58
C GLN A 54 5.74 -11.99 -1.79
N CYS A 55 5.17 -12.51 -0.72
CA CYS A 55 3.97 -13.35 -0.75
C CYS A 55 2.76 -12.51 -1.18
N VAL A 56 2.64 -11.29 -0.67
CA VAL A 56 1.59 -10.36 -1.07
C VAL A 56 1.80 -9.85 -2.49
N ALA A 57 3.03 -9.57 -2.92
CA ALA A 57 3.35 -9.23 -4.30
C ALA A 57 2.91 -10.33 -5.29
N THR A 58 3.16 -11.60 -4.94
CA THR A 58 2.65 -12.75 -5.68
C THR A 58 1.12 -12.78 -5.65
N ALA A 59 0.51 -12.52 -4.49
CA ALA A 59 -0.94 -12.46 -4.37
C ALA A 59 -1.56 -11.40 -5.28
N LEU A 60 -1.05 -10.18 -5.27
CA LEU A 60 -1.52 -9.08 -6.13
C LEU A 60 -1.40 -9.45 -7.62
N SER A 61 -0.28 -10.05 -8.03
CA SER A 61 -0.07 -10.47 -9.43
C SER A 61 -1.09 -11.52 -9.89
N VAL A 62 -1.39 -12.50 -9.03
CA VAL A 62 -2.39 -13.54 -9.32
C VAL A 62 -3.80 -12.96 -9.32
N ILE A 63 -4.12 -12.11 -8.34
CA ILE A 63 -5.42 -11.44 -8.25
C ILE A 63 -5.66 -10.58 -9.49
N SER A 64 -4.67 -9.78 -9.90
CA SER A 64 -4.72 -8.96 -11.13
C SER A 64 -4.95 -9.83 -12.37
N SER A 65 -4.15 -10.89 -12.52
CA SER A 65 -4.27 -11.81 -13.66
C SER A 65 -5.64 -12.50 -13.72
N TYR A 66 -6.17 -12.92 -12.56
CA TYR A 66 -7.52 -13.48 -12.45
C TYR A 66 -8.57 -12.44 -12.85
N PHE A 67 -8.46 -11.23 -12.32
CA PHE A 67 -9.41 -10.15 -12.58
C PHE A 67 -9.50 -9.81 -14.07
N HIS A 68 -8.37 -9.57 -14.72
CA HIS A 68 -8.33 -9.24 -16.14
C HIS A 68 -8.87 -10.36 -17.05
N ARG A 69 -8.76 -11.62 -16.63
CA ARG A 69 -9.26 -12.76 -17.38
C ARG A 69 -10.75 -13.01 -17.16
N GLU A 70 -11.20 -12.99 -15.90
CA GLU A 70 -12.52 -13.51 -15.52
C GLU A 70 -13.59 -12.42 -15.44
N TYR A 71 -13.22 -11.18 -15.13
CA TYR A 71 -14.17 -10.09 -14.97
C TYR A 71 -14.93 -9.75 -16.28
N PRO A 72 -14.26 -9.65 -17.46
CA PRO A 72 -14.97 -9.40 -18.71
C PRO A 72 -15.98 -10.49 -19.06
N ILE A 73 -15.62 -11.75 -18.80
CA ILE A 73 -16.49 -12.92 -19.01
C ILE A 73 -17.70 -12.82 -18.10
N TYR A 74 -17.47 -12.62 -16.81
CA TYR A 74 -18.53 -12.47 -15.81
C TYR A 74 -19.52 -11.36 -16.19
N ILE A 75 -19.03 -10.18 -16.54
CA ILE A 75 -19.89 -9.05 -16.94
C ILE A 75 -20.68 -9.33 -18.21
N TYR A 76 -20.11 -10.09 -19.15
CA TYR A 76 -20.79 -10.45 -20.39
C TYR A 76 -21.91 -11.47 -20.19
N GLU A 77 -21.76 -12.39 -19.24
CA GLU A 77 -22.73 -13.44 -18.89
C GLU A 77 -23.98 -12.90 -18.17
N LEU A 78 -23.93 -11.68 -17.63
CA LEU A 78 -25.05 -11.06 -16.92
C LEU A 78 -26.08 -10.45 -17.88
N GLU A 79 -27.35 -10.50 -17.47
CA GLU A 79 -28.42 -9.74 -18.12
C GLU A 79 -28.12 -8.23 -18.08
N GLU A 80 -28.61 -7.48 -19.07
CA GLU A 80 -28.26 -6.07 -19.26
C GLU A 80 -28.59 -5.19 -18.04
N ALA A 81 -29.75 -5.41 -17.41
CA ALA A 81 -30.14 -4.69 -16.19
C ALA A 81 -29.20 -5.00 -15.00
N GLU A 82 -28.77 -6.25 -14.86
CA GLU A 82 -27.85 -6.66 -13.79
C GLU A 82 -26.42 -6.15 -14.05
N ARG A 83 -26.02 -6.10 -15.32
CA ARG A 83 -24.75 -5.54 -15.78
C ARG A 83 -24.63 -4.06 -15.43
N GLU A 84 -25.65 -3.26 -15.70
CA GLU A 84 -25.68 -1.84 -15.36
C GLU A 84 -25.65 -1.63 -13.84
N ALA A 85 -26.43 -2.41 -13.09
CA ALA A 85 -26.44 -2.34 -11.63
C ALA A 85 -25.06 -2.68 -11.02
N ILE A 86 -24.41 -3.73 -11.52
CA ILE A 86 -23.08 -4.14 -11.04
C ILE A 86 -22.01 -3.13 -11.43
N LYS A 87 -22.06 -2.55 -12.63
CA LYS A 87 -21.15 -1.45 -13.01
C LYS A 87 -21.28 -0.25 -12.06
N ALA A 88 -22.51 0.19 -11.80
CA ALA A 88 -22.76 1.32 -10.89
C ALA A 88 -22.27 1.06 -9.47
N GLU A 89 -22.50 -0.16 -8.96
CA GLU A 89 -22.05 -0.58 -7.64
C GLU A 89 -20.52 -0.64 -7.54
N ILE A 90 -19.86 -1.15 -8.58
CA ILE A 90 -18.41 -1.24 -8.66
C ILE A 90 -17.77 0.15 -8.76
N GLU A 91 -18.33 1.06 -9.56
CA GLU A 91 -17.87 2.45 -9.63
C GLU A 91 -17.99 3.16 -8.27
N ALA A 92 -19.04 2.86 -7.49
CA ALA A 92 -19.20 3.40 -6.16
C ALA A 92 -18.12 2.90 -5.19
N GLU A 93 -17.76 1.61 -5.23
CA GLU A 93 -16.70 1.05 -4.40
C GLU A 93 -15.32 1.63 -4.77
N TYR A 94 -15.06 1.81 -6.06
CA TYR A 94 -13.85 2.49 -6.55
C TYR A 94 -13.72 3.91 -5.99
N ARG A 95 -14.78 4.72 -6.10
CA ARG A 95 -14.80 6.09 -5.56
C ARG A 95 -14.56 6.14 -4.05
N LYS A 96 -15.11 5.17 -3.31
CA LYS A 96 -14.92 5.07 -1.86
C LYS A 96 -13.47 4.77 -1.52
N ALA A 97 -12.81 3.86 -2.24
CA ALA A 97 -11.39 3.59 -2.07
C ALA A 97 -10.54 4.85 -2.37
N THR A 98 -10.83 5.55 -3.48
CA THR A 98 -10.11 6.80 -3.83
C THR A 98 -10.28 7.89 -2.75
N LEU A 99 -11.48 8.04 -2.19
CA LEU A 99 -11.75 9.04 -1.14
C LEU A 99 -11.01 8.74 0.16
N LEU A 100 -10.88 7.46 0.54
CA LEU A 100 -10.11 7.04 1.71
C LEU A 100 -8.62 7.33 1.51
N ASP A 101 -8.06 7.08 0.33
CA ASP A 101 -6.67 7.41 -0.02
C ASP A 101 -6.40 8.92 0.04
N VAL A 102 -7.34 9.74 -0.47
CA VAL A 102 -7.21 11.21 -0.40
C VAL A 102 -7.27 11.70 1.05
N LEU A 103 -8.19 11.15 1.86
CA LEU A 103 -8.29 11.51 3.28
C LEU A 103 -7.06 11.08 4.08
N ALA A 104 -6.48 9.91 3.78
CA ALA A 104 -5.21 9.47 4.37
C ALA A 104 -4.04 10.37 3.99
N GLY A 105 -4.01 10.86 2.73
CA GLY A 105 -3.03 11.85 2.26
C GLY A 105 -3.23 13.26 2.83
N MET A 106 -4.41 13.58 3.35
CA MET A 106 -4.75 14.87 3.97
C MET A 106 -4.64 14.88 5.50
N GLN A 107 -4.35 13.74 6.15
CA GLN A 107 -4.03 13.78 7.58
C GLN A 107 -2.79 14.68 7.76
N PRO A 108 -2.89 15.75 8.57
CA PRO A 108 -1.73 16.58 8.84
C PRO A 108 -0.67 15.66 9.41
N LYS A 109 0.53 15.68 8.81
CA LYS A 109 1.73 15.13 9.43
C LYS A 109 1.76 15.71 10.84
N THR A 110 1.40 14.92 11.84
CA THR A 110 1.63 15.27 13.23
C THR A 110 3.13 15.52 13.29
N GLU A 111 3.50 16.78 13.41
CA GLU A 111 4.89 17.17 13.62
C GLU A 111 5.38 16.39 14.84
N GLU A 112 6.18 15.37 14.58
CA GLU A 112 6.94 14.69 15.61
C GLU A 112 7.94 15.73 16.13
N LYS A 113 7.50 16.46 17.15
CA LYS A 113 8.30 17.44 17.88
C LYS A 113 9.61 16.78 18.26
N THR A 114 10.66 17.26 17.60
CA THR A 114 12.05 17.04 17.92
C THR A 114 12.28 17.31 19.41
N ASN A 115 12.44 16.24 20.19
CA ASN A 115 13.13 16.28 21.49
C ASN A 115 14.33 15.34 21.42
N GLN A 116 15.22 15.58 20.43
CA GLN A 116 16.60 15.15 20.58
C GLN A 116 17.33 16.22 21.42
N PRO A 117 17.97 15.85 22.54
CA PRO A 117 18.80 16.78 23.27
C PRO A 117 19.96 17.25 22.36
N GLN A 118 20.08 18.57 22.21
CA GLN A 118 21.19 19.21 21.52
C GLN A 118 22.53 18.64 22.02
N PRO A 119 23.41 18.10 21.15
CA PRO A 119 24.77 17.82 21.55
C PRO A 119 25.47 19.15 21.87
N GLN A 120 25.90 19.29 23.12
CA GLN A 120 26.66 20.44 23.60
C GLN A 120 27.89 20.69 22.70
N PRO A 121 28.21 21.95 22.36
CA PRO A 121 29.42 22.26 21.62
C PRO A 121 30.65 21.84 22.45
N LYS A 122 31.42 20.89 21.92
CA LYS A 122 32.75 20.55 22.44
C LYS A 122 33.56 21.86 22.51
N LYS A 123 33.86 22.31 23.72
CA LYS A 123 34.89 23.32 23.98
C LYS A 123 36.21 22.77 23.44
N VAL A 124 36.64 23.24 22.27
CA VAL A 124 38.01 23.05 21.79
C VAL A 124 38.90 23.86 22.71
N PHE A 125 39.56 23.19 23.64
CA PHE A 125 40.54 23.81 24.51
C PHE A 125 41.77 24.15 23.67
N ARG A 126 41.99 25.45 23.48
CA ARG A 126 43.22 26.03 22.94
C ARG A 126 44.38 25.77 23.91
N GLY A 127 45.46 25.19 23.42
CA GLY A 127 46.81 25.28 24.00
C GLY A 127 47.80 25.15 22.85
N SER A 128 48.09 26.25 22.15
CA SER A 128 49.24 27.12 22.41
C SER A 128 50.56 26.44 22.06
N ASN A 129 51.00 26.64 20.81
CA ASN A 129 52.38 26.45 20.37
C ASN A 129 53.29 27.34 21.21
N PHE A 130 54.14 26.73 22.02
CA PHE A 130 55.22 27.41 22.71
C PHE A 130 56.47 27.31 21.82
N ASN A 131 56.82 28.44 21.20
CA ASN A 131 58.10 28.66 20.58
C ASN A 131 58.93 29.52 21.53
N SER A 132 60.13 29.05 21.91
CA SER A 132 61.16 29.89 22.53
C SER A 132 62.54 29.26 22.40
N ASN A 133 63.31 29.80 21.45
CA ASN A 133 64.75 30.09 21.46
C ASN A 133 65.65 29.52 22.58
N GLY A 134 66.81 28.97 22.16
CA GLY A 134 68.10 29.61 22.48
C GLY A 134 69.08 28.89 23.44
N LYS A 135 70.34 28.81 22.95
CA LYS A 135 71.64 28.64 23.66
C LYS A 135 71.96 27.28 24.31
N LYS A 136 72.96 26.59 23.75
CA LYS A 136 74.39 26.83 24.00
C LYS A 136 75.24 26.20 22.89
#